data_AF-A0ABD2NFL7-F1
#
_entry.id   AF-A0ABD2NFL7-F1
#
_cell.length_a   1.000
_cell.length_b   1.000
_cell.length_c   1.000
_cell.angle_alpha   90.00
_cell.angle_beta   90.00
_cell.angle_gamma   90.00
#
_symmetry.space_group_name_H-M   'P 1'
#
loop_
_entity.id
_entity.type
_entity.pdbx_description
1 polymer ?
#
loop_
_entity_poly.entity_id
_entity_poly.type
_entity_poly.pdbx_seq_one_letter_code
_entity_poly.pdbx_strand_id
1 'polypeptide(L)'
;MILKKMMGKNYNVQTILKCISNCLEDEGLGQYCIIQYLNTLKTIMLPNEYIRCHIDACNWDVMFKRIKSRFRDEIDLHRKDAKDILETIVQYLKYGPLHGFSPEILRGQFDFISKLCKEISVNFSRPIQSAVIEIAYYLCYHTAKDNRMSCCKLGEETFSFLISLYEIQNPRDDGMKIQLLKYFLMQLVMHNPRGVSEGHPGAYAYCWKTWNNCLKSIHEKCYEDISHSQKLYPHYNNEVLFLVDKGIKFLQEDFARLFAEVIKQGVNHFQFCLYTRKK
;
A
#
# COMPACT_ATOMS: atom_id res chain seq x y z
N MET A 1 -23.66 12.93 -13.26
CA MET A 1 -24.90 12.90 -14.08
C MET A 1 -24.61 12.86 -15.59
N ILE A 2 -23.67 13.66 -16.10
CA ILE A 2 -23.26 13.67 -17.51
C ILE A 2 -22.67 12.32 -17.96
N LEU A 3 -21.73 11.74 -17.21
CA LEU A 3 -21.10 10.47 -17.58
C LEU A 3 -22.02 9.23 -17.50
N LYS A 4 -22.98 9.19 -16.56
CA LYS A 4 -24.02 8.14 -16.50
C LYS A 4 -24.95 8.18 -17.74
N LYS A 5 -25.22 9.37 -18.28
CA LYS A 5 -25.90 9.55 -19.58
C LYS A 5 -24.98 9.21 -20.78
N MET A 6 -23.66 9.30 -20.62
CA MET A 6 -22.70 8.99 -21.68
C MET A 6 -22.46 7.48 -21.85
N MET A 7 -22.45 6.68 -20.79
CA MET A 7 -22.19 5.23 -20.87
C MET A 7 -23.26 4.40 -21.62
N GLY A 8 -24.41 5.00 -21.99
CA GLY A 8 -25.44 4.35 -22.83
C GLY A 8 -25.25 4.51 -24.34
N LYS A 9 -24.22 5.25 -24.78
CA LYS A 9 -23.82 5.37 -26.20
C LYS A 9 -22.42 4.79 -26.35
N ASN A 10 -22.15 4.06 -27.43
CA ASN A 10 -20.83 3.53 -27.81
C ASN A 10 -19.78 4.65 -27.89
N TYR A 11 -19.19 5.07 -26.76
CA TYR A 11 -18.10 6.02 -26.75
C TYR A 11 -16.76 5.28 -26.79
N ASN A 12 -15.86 5.81 -27.61
CA ASN A 12 -14.50 5.34 -27.71
C ASN A 12 -13.73 5.74 -26.45
N VAL A 13 -13.43 4.76 -25.59
CA VAL A 13 -12.65 4.92 -24.35
C VAL A 13 -11.32 5.64 -24.61
N GLN A 14 -10.67 5.36 -25.75
CA GLN A 14 -9.42 6.01 -26.11
C GLN A 14 -9.57 7.52 -26.34
N THR A 15 -10.69 7.96 -26.91
CA THR A 15 -10.97 9.39 -27.11
C THR A 15 -11.10 10.12 -25.77
N ILE A 16 -11.77 9.49 -24.79
CA ILE A 16 -11.92 10.07 -23.45
C ILE A 16 -10.56 10.13 -22.75
N LEU A 17 -9.79 9.03 -22.79
CA LEU A 17 -8.47 8.99 -22.19
C LEU A 17 -7.56 10.02 -22.83
N LYS A 18 -7.52 10.14 -24.17
CA LYS A 18 -6.74 11.16 -24.87
C LYS A 18 -7.13 12.59 -24.45
N CYS A 19 -8.42 12.86 -24.27
CA CYS A 19 -8.90 14.16 -23.78
C CYS A 19 -8.36 14.45 -22.38
N ILE A 20 -8.52 13.51 -21.44
CA ILE A 20 -8.00 13.65 -20.08
C ILE A 20 -6.48 13.82 -20.09
N SER A 21 -5.81 12.98 -20.89
CA SER A 21 -4.37 12.98 -21.09
C SER A 21 -3.88 14.37 -21.48
N ASN A 22 -4.50 15.00 -22.49
CA ASN A 22 -4.14 16.33 -22.96
C ASN A 22 -4.39 17.40 -21.88
N CYS A 23 -5.48 17.28 -21.12
CA CYS A 23 -5.75 18.19 -20.01
C CYS A 23 -4.74 18.06 -18.85
N LEU A 24 -4.13 16.89 -18.66
CA LEU A 24 -3.08 16.69 -17.66
C LEU A 24 -1.73 17.31 -18.07
N GLU A 25 -1.49 17.46 -19.38
CA GLU A 25 -0.30 18.11 -19.93
C GLU A 25 -0.41 19.64 -19.97
N ASP A 26 -1.60 20.17 -20.20
CA ASP A 26 -1.84 21.60 -20.26
C ASP A 26 -1.80 22.23 -18.85
N GLU A 27 -0.79 23.07 -18.58
CA GLU A 27 -0.64 23.70 -17.26
C GLU A 27 -1.79 24.64 -16.89
N GLY A 28 -2.44 25.27 -17.88
CA GLY A 28 -3.56 26.18 -17.68
C GLY A 28 -4.86 25.43 -17.37
N LEU A 29 -5.29 24.54 -18.28
CA LEU A 29 -6.51 23.73 -18.11
C LEU A 29 -6.39 22.76 -16.93
N GLY A 30 -5.18 22.23 -16.70
CA GLY A 30 -4.89 21.34 -15.60
C GLY A 30 -5.20 21.95 -14.24
N GLN A 31 -5.01 23.27 -14.04
CA GLN A 31 -5.29 23.88 -12.73
C GLN A 31 -6.78 23.88 -12.34
N TYR A 32 -7.69 23.88 -13.32
CA TYR A 32 -9.13 24.05 -13.09
C TYR A 32 -9.91 22.74 -13.16
N CYS A 33 -9.51 21.81 -14.01
CA CYS A 33 -10.29 20.60 -14.30
C CYS A 33 -9.65 19.29 -13.84
N ILE A 34 -8.41 19.31 -13.33
CA ILE A 34 -7.67 18.09 -13.00
C ILE A 34 -8.40 17.23 -11.97
N ILE A 35 -8.94 17.84 -10.91
CA ILE A 35 -9.64 17.10 -9.85
C ILE A 35 -10.87 16.38 -10.43
N GLN A 36 -11.61 17.03 -11.33
CA GLN A 36 -12.77 16.44 -11.99
C GLN A 36 -12.38 15.27 -12.91
N TYR A 37 -11.26 15.39 -13.63
CA TYR A 37 -10.77 14.32 -14.47
C TYR A 37 -10.19 13.14 -13.68
N LEU A 38 -9.39 13.39 -12.65
CA LEU A 38 -8.90 12.36 -11.73
C LEU A 38 -10.06 11.65 -11.03
N ASN A 39 -11.07 12.41 -10.57
CA ASN A 39 -12.30 11.83 -10.04
C ASN A 39 -13.03 10.96 -11.07
N THR A 40 -13.11 11.39 -12.33
CA THR A 40 -13.70 10.60 -13.41
C THR A 40 -12.95 9.29 -13.61
N LEU A 41 -11.61 9.32 -13.64
CA LEU A 41 -10.79 8.12 -13.73
C LEU A 41 -11.06 7.18 -12.56
N LYS A 42 -10.88 7.65 -11.32
CA LYS A 42 -10.89 6.80 -10.13
C LYS A 42 -12.28 6.33 -9.68
N THR A 43 -13.35 7.05 -10.03
CA THR A 43 -14.72 6.71 -9.58
C THR A 43 -15.60 6.09 -10.66
N ILE A 44 -15.28 6.30 -11.94
CA ILE A 44 -16.13 5.85 -13.07
C ILE A 44 -15.37 4.90 -13.98
N MET A 45 -14.21 5.32 -14.49
CA MET A 45 -13.52 4.56 -15.54
C MET A 45 -12.79 3.34 -14.99
N LEU A 46 -11.83 3.55 -14.08
CA LEU A 46 -10.95 2.49 -13.58
C LEU A 46 -11.67 1.43 -12.74
N PRO A 47 -12.71 1.73 -11.94
CA PRO A 47 -13.48 0.69 -11.25
C PRO A 47 -14.31 -0.19 -12.19
N ASN A 48 -14.62 0.26 -13.41
CA ASN A 48 -15.47 -0.46 -14.35
C ASN A 48 -14.65 -1.44 -15.21
N GLU A 49 -14.88 -2.74 -15.02
CA GLU A 49 -14.18 -3.80 -15.74
C GLU A 49 -14.33 -3.72 -17.26
N TYR A 50 -15.54 -3.44 -17.74
CA TYR A 50 -15.78 -3.27 -19.16
C TYR A 50 -14.89 -2.16 -19.73
N ILE A 51 -14.81 -1.00 -19.06
CA ILE A 51 -13.95 0.09 -19.49
C ILE A 51 -12.48 -0.32 -19.47
N ARG A 52 -12.01 -0.97 -18.39
CA ARG A 52 -10.60 -1.43 -18.26
C ARG A 52 -10.17 -2.32 -19.42
N CYS A 53 -11.01 -3.26 -19.85
CA CYS A 53 -10.72 -4.14 -20.98
C CYS A 53 -10.63 -3.42 -22.33
N HIS A 54 -11.14 -2.19 -22.41
CA HIS A 54 -11.09 -1.35 -23.61
C HIS A 54 -10.01 -0.24 -23.52
N ILE A 55 -9.22 -0.19 -22.45
CA ILE A 55 -8.04 0.68 -22.37
C ILE A 55 -6.89 -0.07 -23.04
N ASP A 56 -6.24 0.55 -24.04
CA ASP A 56 -5.08 -0.08 -24.68
C ASP A 56 -3.83 0.03 -23.79
N ALA A 57 -2.86 -0.86 -24.01
CA ALA A 57 -1.63 -0.93 -23.21
C ALA A 57 -0.86 0.40 -23.21
N CYS A 58 -0.80 1.08 -24.36
CA CYS A 58 -0.13 2.37 -24.49
C CYS A 58 -0.77 3.45 -23.61
N ASN A 59 -2.11 3.47 -23.54
CA ASN A 59 -2.84 4.42 -22.73
C ASN A 59 -2.70 4.14 -21.23
N TRP A 60 -2.55 2.89 -20.79
CA TRP A 60 -2.18 2.60 -19.40
C TRP A 60 -0.84 3.28 -19.04
N ASP A 61 0.17 3.08 -19.89
CA ASP A 61 1.52 3.59 -19.70
C ASP A 61 1.58 5.13 -19.73
N VAL A 62 1.00 5.74 -20.76
CA VAL A 62 1.00 7.19 -20.97
C VAL A 62 0.25 7.90 -19.85
N MET A 63 -0.93 7.41 -19.48
CA MET A 63 -1.72 8.04 -18.44
C MET A 63 -1.05 7.95 -17.08
N PHE A 64 -0.49 6.78 -16.72
CA PHE A 64 0.25 6.63 -15.47
C PHE A 64 1.41 7.62 -15.38
N LYS A 65 2.22 7.73 -16.45
CA LYS A 65 3.34 8.68 -16.53
C LYS A 65 2.87 10.12 -16.36
N ARG A 66 1.78 10.52 -17.04
CA ARG A 66 1.22 11.89 -16.94
C ARG A 66 0.69 12.19 -15.54
N ILE A 67 -0.06 11.27 -14.94
CA ILE A 67 -0.57 11.42 -13.56
C ILE A 67 0.60 11.55 -12.60
N LYS A 68 1.62 10.69 -12.70
CA LYS A 68 2.81 10.75 -11.85
C LYS A 68 3.58 12.06 -12.03
N SER A 69 3.74 12.53 -13.26
CA SER A 69 4.47 13.78 -13.57
C SER A 69 3.89 15.01 -12.88
N ARG A 70 2.65 14.93 -12.38
CA ARG A 70 2.05 15.99 -11.57
C ARG A 70 2.81 16.21 -10.26
N PHE A 71 3.44 15.19 -9.69
CA PHE A 71 4.36 15.34 -8.57
C PHE A 71 5.70 16.00 -8.95
N ARG A 72 5.92 16.42 -10.21
CA ARG A 72 7.13 17.11 -10.70
C ARG A 72 8.42 16.40 -10.20
N ASP A 73 9.48 17.17 -9.95
CA ASP A 73 10.77 16.65 -9.44
C ASP A 73 10.75 16.39 -7.92
N GLU A 74 9.85 17.04 -7.19
CA GLU A 74 9.70 16.95 -5.73
C GLU A 74 8.27 16.60 -5.31
N ILE A 75 8.15 15.57 -4.47
CA ILE A 75 6.86 15.12 -3.95
C ILE A 75 6.35 16.13 -2.92
N ASP A 76 5.35 16.91 -3.31
CA ASP A 76 4.54 17.74 -2.40
C ASP A 76 3.22 17.03 -2.11
N LEU A 77 3.06 16.55 -0.87
CA LEU A 77 1.82 15.92 -0.39
C LEU A 77 0.81 16.93 0.20
N HIS A 78 1.19 18.20 0.37
CA HIS A 78 0.33 19.26 0.90
C HIS A 78 -0.54 19.93 -0.19
N ARG A 79 -0.18 19.75 -1.45
CA ARG A 79 -0.97 20.24 -2.59
C ARG A 79 -2.43 19.73 -2.54
N LYS A 80 -3.35 20.59 -2.99
CA LYS A 80 -4.81 20.36 -2.96
C LYS A 80 -5.26 19.09 -3.70
N ASP A 81 -4.54 18.68 -4.73
CA ASP A 81 -4.83 17.56 -5.63
C ASP A 81 -4.03 16.29 -5.28
N ALA A 82 -3.18 16.30 -4.22
CA ALA A 82 -2.32 15.16 -3.86
C ALA A 82 -3.14 13.89 -3.65
N LYS A 83 -4.22 14.00 -2.87
CA LYS A 83 -5.14 12.89 -2.60
C LYS A 83 -5.67 12.29 -3.89
N ASP A 84 -6.21 13.10 -4.79
CA ASP A 84 -6.81 12.63 -6.04
C ASP A 84 -5.78 11.97 -6.96
N ILE A 85 -4.56 12.51 -7.01
CA ILE A 85 -3.46 11.92 -7.77
C ILE A 85 -3.10 10.55 -7.20
N LEU A 86 -2.86 10.44 -5.89
CA LEU A 86 -2.47 9.19 -5.24
C LEU A 86 -3.56 8.12 -5.35
N GLU A 87 -4.82 8.46 -5.06
CA GLU A 87 -5.93 7.53 -5.21
C GLU A 87 -6.07 7.05 -6.66
N THR A 88 -5.78 7.91 -7.65
CA THR A 88 -5.77 7.48 -9.06
C THR A 88 -4.59 6.55 -9.34
N ILE A 89 -3.39 6.84 -8.82
CA ILE A 89 -2.21 5.95 -8.93
C ILE A 89 -2.52 4.58 -8.31
N VAL A 90 -3.20 4.51 -7.17
CA VAL A 90 -3.64 3.24 -6.56
C VAL A 90 -4.44 2.42 -7.56
N GLN A 91 -5.44 3.02 -8.23
CA GLN A 91 -6.27 2.31 -9.21
C GLN A 91 -5.46 1.79 -10.41
N TYR A 92 -4.48 2.58 -10.89
CA TYR A 92 -3.59 2.15 -11.96
C TYR A 92 -2.70 0.98 -11.53
N LEU A 93 -2.10 1.03 -10.35
CA LEU A 93 -1.27 -0.06 -9.84
C LEU A 93 -2.09 -1.31 -9.51
N LYS A 94 -3.31 -1.13 -9.02
CA LYS A 94 -4.22 -2.23 -8.69
C LYS A 94 -4.65 -3.00 -9.92
N TYR A 95 -5.10 -2.31 -10.96
CA TYR A 95 -5.72 -2.94 -12.12
C TYR A 95 -4.86 -2.98 -13.38
N GLY A 96 -4.03 -1.96 -13.61
CA GLY A 96 -3.23 -1.83 -14.83
C GLY A 96 -2.43 -3.08 -15.19
N PRO A 97 -1.68 -3.70 -14.25
CA PRO A 97 -0.88 -4.90 -14.56
C PRO A 97 -1.69 -6.09 -15.09
N LEU A 98 -3.00 -6.14 -14.79
CA LEU A 98 -3.92 -7.17 -15.29
C LEU A 98 -4.48 -6.85 -16.69
N HIS A 99 -4.26 -5.63 -17.19
CA HIS A 99 -4.84 -5.09 -18.42
C HIS A 99 -3.80 -4.48 -19.36
N GLY A 100 -2.54 -4.90 -19.27
CA GLY A 100 -1.48 -4.52 -20.22
C GLY A 100 -0.62 -3.32 -19.83
N PHE A 101 -0.69 -2.84 -18.57
CA PHE A 101 0.27 -1.87 -18.05
C PHE A 101 1.69 -2.47 -18.04
N SER A 102 2.66 -1.74 -18.60
CA SER A 102 4.01 -2.25 -18.81
C SER A 102 4.71 -2.64 -17.49
N PRO A 103 5.19 -3.89 -17.37
CA PRO A 103 6.01 -4.32 -16.23
C PRO A 103 7.31 -3.52 -16.08
N GLU A 104 7.85 -2.98 -17.17
CA GLU A 104 9.04 -2.12 -17.13
C GLU A 104 8.73 -0.80 -16.42
N ILE A 105 7.62 -0.14 -16.78
CA ILE A 105 7.21 1.09 -16.11
C ILE A 105 6.90 0.81 -14.65
N LEU A 106 6.16 -0.25 -14.35
CA LEU A 106 5.83 -0.64 -12.98
C LEU A 106 7.09 -0.83 -12.12
N ARG A 107 8.06 -1.62 -12.62
CA ARG A 107 9.35 -1.85 -11.92
C ARG A 107 10.18 -0.56 -11.80
N GLY A 108 10.03 0.39 -12.72
CA GLY A 108 10.67 1.71 -12.61
C GLY A 108 10.12 2.61 -11.50
N GLN A 109 9.15 2.16 -10.67
CA GLN A 109 8.52 3.01 -9.65
C GLN A 109 9.04 2.80 -8.22
N PHE A 110 10.00 1.89 -7.97
CA PHE A 110 10.52 1.66 -6.61
C PHE A 110 11.03 2.94 -5.94
N ASP A 111 11.83 3.76 -6.63
CA ASP A 111 12.39 4.98 -6.04
C ASP A 111 11.32 6.04 -5.76
N PHE A 112 10.37 6.22 -6.68
CA PHE A 112 9.23 7.12 -6.50
C PHE A 112 8.40 6.73 -5.28
N ILE A 113 8.11 5.43 -5.13
CA ILE A 113 7.29 4.90 -4.04
C ILE A 113 8.05 4.93 -2.72
N SER A 114 9.35 4.65 -2.72
CA SER A 114 10.22 4.80 -1.55
C SER A 114 10.19 6.24 -1.02
N LYS A 115 10.29 7.24 -1.92
CA LYS A 115 10.16 8.66 -1.56
C LYS A 115 8.77 9.00 -1.01
N LEU A 116 7.69 8.53 -1.65
CA LEU A 116 6.32 8.72 -1.15
C LEU A 116 6.15 8.21 0.29
N CYS A 117 6.65 7.01 0.58
CA CYS A 117 6.56 6.41 1.90
C CYS A 117 7.46 7.11 2.94
N LYS A 118 8.52 7.80 2.53
CA LYS A 118 9.39 8.59 3.43
C LYS A 118 8.80 9.95 3.76
N GLU A 119 8.03 10.53 2.83
CA GLU A 119 7.37 11.83 2.99
C GLU A 119 6.11 11.75 3.85
N ILE A 120 5.42 10.60 3.83
CA ILE A 120 4.19 10.44 4.60
C ILE A 120 4.45 10.47 6.11
N SER A 121 3.54 11.13 6.82
CA SER A 121 3.52 11.22 8.28
C SER A 121 2.09 11.25 8.79
N VAL A 122 1.96 11.18 10.11
CA VAL A 122 0.68 11.20 10.83
C VAL A 122 -0.12 12.49 10.65
N ASN A 123 0.54 13.56 10.20
CA ASN A 123 -0.07 14.88 9.99
C ASN A 123 -0.85 14.98 8.68
N PHE A 124 -0.65 14.06 7.74
CA PHE A 124 -1.41 14.04 6.49
C PHE A 124 -2.81 13.46 6.69
N SER A 125 -3.72 13.79 5.77
CA SER A 125 -5.07 13.22 5.81
C SER A 125 -5.06 11.69 5.65
N ARG A 126 -6.01 10.99 6.27
CA ARG A 126 -6.13 9.52 6.17
C ARG A 126 -6.18 8.98 4.73
N PRO A 127 -6.91 9.60 3.79
CA PRO A 127 -6.90 9.12 2.42
C PRO A 127 -5.51 9.16 1.76
N ILE A 128 -4.69 10.17 2.08
CA ILE A 128 -3.30 10.25 1.59
C ILE A 128 -2.47 9.13 2.22
N GLN A 129 -2.56 8.94 3.54
CA GLN A 129 -1.84 7.87 4.24
C GLN A 129 -2.18 6.48 3.66
N SER A 130 -3.48 6.21 3.53
CA SER A 130 -4.04 4.98 2.96
C SER A 130 -3.55 4.74 1.53
N ALA A 131 -3.63 5.78 0.67
CA ALA A 131 -3.19 5.66 -0.72
C ALA A 131 -1.69 5.36 -0.83
N VAL A 132 -0.83 5.96 -0.01
CA VAL A 132 0.62 5.67 -0.01
C VAL A 132 0.90 4.21 0.37
N ILE A 133 0.20 3.69 1.40
CA ILE A 133 0.34 2.28 1.81
C ILE A 133 -0.15 1.35 0.69
N GLU A 134 -1.29 1.65 0.07
CA GLU A 134 -1.83 0.85 -1.05
C GLU A 134 -0.91 0.88 -2.28
N ILE A 135 -0.29 2.01 -2.59
CA ILE A 135 0.69 2.14 -3.68
C ILE A 135 1.87 1.20 -3.44
N ALA A 136 2.46 1.22 -2.23
CA ALA A 136 3.55 0.31 -1.87
C ALA A 136 3.10 -1.16 -1.90
N TYR A 137 1.88 -1.44 -1.42
CA TYR A 137 1.31 -2.77 -1.46
C TYR A 137 1.14 -3.28 -2.90
N TYR A 138 0.47 -2.54 -3.78
CA TYR A 138 0.19 -3.01 -5.14
C TYR A 138 1.45 -3.11 -6.00
N LEU A 139 2.44 -2.25 -5.80
CA LEU A 139 3.74 -2.41 -6.45
C LEU A 139 4.35 -3.77 -6.10
N CYS A 140 4.50 -4.07 -4.81
CA CYS A 140 5.06 -5.33 -4.36
C CYS A 140 4.19 -6.52 -4.78
N TYR A 141 2.86 -6.42 -4.67
CA TYR A 141 1.93 -7.49 -5.04
C TYR A 141 2.15 -7.97 -6.49
N HIS A 142 2.35 -7.02 -7.42
CA HIS A 142 2.53 -7.34 -8.84
C HIS A 142 3.97 -7.65 -9.25
N THR A 143 4.98 -7.27 -8.44
CA THR A 143 6.41 -7.42 -8.79
C THR A 143 7.19 -8.38 -7.88
N ALA A 144 6.58 -8.91 -6.82
CA ALA A 144 7.27 -9.79 -5.88
C ALA A 144 7.74 -11.10 -6.52
N LYS A 145 7.06 -11.57 -7.58
CA LYS A 145 7.37 -12.84 -8.24
C LYS A 145 8.68 -12.78 -9.02
N ASP A 146 8.99 -11.65 -9.64
CA ASP A 146 10.12 -11.47 -10.56
C ASP A 146 11.14 -10.42 -10.08
N ASN A 147 10.77 -9.56 -9.12
CA ASN A 147 11.65 -8.53 -8.56
C ASN A 147 11.60 -8.49 -7.01
N ARG A 148 11.57 -9.68 -6.41
CA ARG A 148 11.50 -9.91 -4.96
C ARG A 148 12.51 -9.09 -4.16
N MET A 149 13.76 -9.02 -4.61
CA MET A 149 14.83 -8.31 -3.90
C MET A 149 14.54 -6.80 -3.81
N SER A 150 14.04 -6.19 -4.89
CA SER A 150 13.64 -4.77 -4.90
C SER A 150 12.44 -4.53 -3.98
N CYS A 151 11.50 -5.48 -3.91
CA CYS A 151 10.37 -5.42 -2.98
C CYS A 151 10.82 -5.49 -1.50
N CYS A 152 11.79 -6.36 -1.20
CA CYS A 152 12.38 -6.47 0.14
C CYS A 152 13.11 -5.19 0.52
N LYS A 153 13.97 -4.68 -0.38
CA LYS A 153 14.65 -3.39 -0.21
C LYS A 153 13.67 -2.25 0.04
N LEU A 154 12.60 -2.15 -0.74
CA LEU A 154 11.55 -1.14 -0.53
C LEU A 154 10.93 -1.28 0.87
N GLY A 155 10.63 -2.52 1.28
CA GLY A 155 10.14 -2.81 2.63
C GLY A 155 11.08 -2.25 3.69
N GLU A 156 12.33 -2.66 3.67
CA GLU A 156 13.37 -2.23 4.62
C GLU A 156 13.56 -0.70 4.66
N GLU A 157 13.48 -0.01 3.52
CA GLU A 157 13.66 1.44 3.45
C GLU A 157 12.46 2.26 3.94
N THR A 158 11.26 1.69 3.86
CA THR A 158 9.99 2.43 4.10
C THR A 158 9.33 2.03 5.41
N PHE A 159 9.72 0.89 5.98
CA PHE A 159 9.07 0.29 7.12
C PHE A 159 8.94 1.23 8.32
N SER A 160 10.03 1.90 8.72
CA SER A 160 10.05 2.79 9.88
C SER A 160 9.07 3.97 9.75
N PHE A 161 8.86 4.44 8.52
CA PHE A 161 7.93 5.53 8.23
C PHE A 161 6.48 5.02 8.29
N LEU A 162 6.19 3.88 7.65
CA LEU A 162 4.84 3.32 7.59
C LEU A 162 4.37 2.78 8.95
N ILE A 163 5.25 2.19 9.77
CA ILE A 163 4.87 1.71 11.10
C ILE A 163 4.52 2.86 12.05
N SER A 164 5.06 4.06 11.85
CA SER A 164 4.66 5.23 12.66
C SER A 164 3.18 5.59 12.49
N LEU A 165 2.57 5.22 11.35
CA LEU A 165 1.14 5.41 11.09
C LEU A 165 0.25 4.39 11.82
N TYR A 166 0.83 3.35 12.42
CA TYR A 166 0.13 2.30 13.15
C TYR A 166 -0.36 2.78 14.52
N GLU A 167 0.42 3.61 15.22
CA GLU A 167 0.18 3.98 16.63
C GLU A 167 -0.93 5.00 16.83
N ILE A 168 -1.21 5.87 15.85
CA ILE A 168 -2.09 7.04 16.02
C ILE A 168 -3.53 6.74 15.56
N GLN A 169 -4.01 5.52 15.73
CA GLN A 169 -5.32 5.12 15.21
C GLN A 169 -6.39 5.18 16.29
N ASN A 170 -7.46 5.91 15.99
CA ASN A 170 -8.72 5.82 16.72
C ASN A 170 -9.21 4.37 16.61
N PRO A 171 -9.61 3.70 17.70
CA PRO A 171 -10.10 2.31 17.69
C PRO A 171 -11.30 2.03 16.78
N ARG A 172 -11.87 3.06 16.14
CA ARG A 172 -13.05 2.99 15.27
C ARG A 172 -12.76 3.15 13.79
N ASP A 173 -11.51 3.41 13.39
CA ASP A 173 -11.15 3.62 11.98
C ASP A 173 -10.16 2.57 11.48
N ASP A 174 -10.77 1.50 10.99
CA ASP A 174 -10.20 0.17 10.82
C ASP A 174 -9.46 -0.02 9.48
N GLY A 175 -9.83 0.76 8.46
CA GLY A 175 -9.40 0.52 7.08
C GLY A 175 -7.88 0.65 6.87
N MET A 176 -7.25 1.67 7.46
CA MET A 176 -5.82 1.91 7.30
C MET A 176 -4.98 0.88 8.07
N LYS A 177 -5.43 0.44 9.25
CA LYS A 177 -4.77 -0.63 10.01
C LYS A 177 -4.70 -1.91 9.17
N ILE A 178 -5.83 -2.28 8.56
CA ILE A 178 -5.91 -3.46 7.68
C ILE A 178 -4.89 -3.36 6.54
N GLN A 179 -4.76 -2.18 5.92
CA GLN A 179 -3.82 -1.97 4.83
C GLN A 179 -2.36 -2.11 5.29
N LEU A 180 -2.01 -1.55 6.44
CA LEU A 180 -0.67 -1.72 7.04
C LEU A 180 -0.39 -3.19 7.34
N LEU A 181 -1.35 -3.89 7.97
CA LEU A 181 -1.21 -5.32 8.28
C LEU A 181 -0.99 -6.15 7.01
N LYS A 182 -1.74 -5.87 5.94
CA LYS A 182 -1.56 -6.54 4.64
C LYS A 182 -0.19 -6.26 4.03
N TYR A 183 0.28 -5.02 4.08
CA TYR A 183 1.60 -4.65 3.62
C TYR A 183 2.70 -5.35 4.43
N PHE A 184 2.62 -5.32 5.76
CA PHE A 184 3.60 -5.98 6.64
C PHE A 184 3.60 -7.50 6.46
N LEU A 185 2.44 -8.13 6.35
CA LEU A 185 2.34 -9.56 6.09
C LEU A 185 2.99 -9.92 4.75
N MET A 186 2.75 -9.12 3.71
CA MET A 186 3.39 -9.33 2.43
C MET A 186 4.92 -9.18 2.54
N GLN A 187 5.42 -8.17 3.27
CA GLN A 187 6.86 -8.01 3.53
C GLN A 187 7.45 -9.22 4.27
N LEU A 188 6.78 -9.74 5.31
CA LEU A 188 7.21 -10.96 6.01
C LEU A 188 7.31 -12.16 5.05
N VAL A 189 6.25 -12.42 4.26
CA VAL A 189 6.21 -13.55 3.33
C VAL A 189 7.25 -13.40 2.22
N MET A 190 7.52 -12.17 1.77
CA MET A 190 8.56 -11.87 0.80
C MET A 190 9.97 -12.01 1.37
N HIS A 191 10.24 -11.73 2.64
CA HIS A 191 11.58 -11.95 3.18
C HIS A 191 11.82 -13.44 3.46
N ASN A 192 10.86 -14.12 4.09
CA ASN A 192 11.01 -15.51 4.50
C ASN A 192 9.76 -16.34 4.13
N PRO A 193 9.63 -16.80 2.88
CA PRO A 193 8.51 -17.59 2.43
C PRO A 193 8.43 -18.86 3.26
N ARG A 194 7.24 -19.14 3.79
CA ARG A 194 6.97 -20.29 4.68
C ARG A 194 7.79 -20.27 5.97
N GLY A 195 8.33 -19.12 6.38
CA GLY A 195 9.09 -18.99 7.64
C GLY A 195 10.48 -19.62 7.60
N VAL A 196 11.10 -19.73 6.42
CA VAL A 196 12.51 -20.17 6.32
C VAL A 196 13.41 -19.23 7.12
N SER A 197 14.44 -19.78 7.76
CA SER A 197 15.36 -18.99 8.59
C SER A 197 16.36 -18.21 7.75
N GLU A 198 16.93 -17.15 8.35
CA GLU A 198 18.14 -16.50 7.84
C GLU A 198 19.21 -17.55 7.51
N GLY A 199 19.88 -17.38 6.37
CA GLY A 199 20.86 -18.35 5.83
C GLY A 199 20.27 -19.45 4.93
N HIS A 200 18.95 -19.64 4.90
CA HIS A 200 18.32 -20.53 3.93
C HIS A 200 18.31 -19.88 2.52
N PRO A 201 18.53 -20.62 1.41
CA PRO A 201 18.55 -20.04 0.05
C PRO A 201 17.25 -19.34 -0.38
N GLY A 202 16.14 -19.69 0.27
CA GLY A 202 14.83 -19.07 0.05
C GLY A 202 14.56 -17.81 0.89
N ALA A 203 15.42 -17.52 1.87
CA ALA A 203 15.36 -16.36 2.74
C ALA A 203 16.10 -15.18 2.10
N TYR A 204 15.48 -14.01 2.06
CA TYR A 204 16.05 -12.83 1.42
C TYR A 204 15.82 -11.60 2.29
N ALA A 205 16.87 -10.81 2.41
CA ALA A 205 16.85 -9.43 2.87
C ALA A 205 17.90 -8.67 2.06
N TYR A 206 17.63 -7.42 1.74
CA TYR A 206 18.66 -6.52 1.21
C TYR A 206 19.69 -6.18 2.29
N CYS A 207 19.24 -5.98 3.53
CA CYS A 207 20.07 -5.81 4.72
C CYS A 207 19.41 -6.52 5.92
N TRP A 208 19.94 -7.68 6.30
CA TRP A 208 19.43 -8.47 7.44
C TRP A 208 19.36 -7.67 8.75
N LYS A 209 20.31 -6.78 9.01
CA LYS A 209 20.27 -5.90 10.19
C LYS A 209 19.05 -4.97 10.16
N THR A 210 18.77 -4.35 9.01
CA THR A 210 17.61 -3.47 8.84
C THR A 210 16.32 -4.26 8.96
N TRP A 211 16.23 -5.41 8.28
CA TRP A 211 15.06 -6.27 8.33
C TRP A 211 14.77 -6.79 9.75
N ASN A 212 15.80 -7.21 10.50
CA ASN A 212 15.63 -7.68 11.87
C ASN A 212 15.11 -6.56 12.80
N ASN A 213 15.53 -5.30 12.59
CA ASN A 213 14.94 -4.16 13.30
C ASN A 213 13.46 -3.97 12.94
N CYS A 214 13.10 -4.10 11.66
CA CYS A 214 11.70 -4.02 11.22
C CYS A 214 10.85 -5.12 11.88
N LEU A 215 11.32 -6.38 11.83
CA LEU A 215 10.65 -7.53 12.42
C LEU A 215 10.41 -7.36 13.93
N LYS A 216 11.42 -6.84 14.65
CA LYS A 216 11.30 -6.53 16.08
C LYS A 216 10.19 -5.50 16.33
N SER A 217 10.13 -4.44 15.54
CA SER A 217 9.07 -3.42 15.69
C SER A 217 7.67 -3.97 15.36
N ILE A 218 7.51 -4.84 14.36
CA ILE A 218 6.21 -5.53 14.11
C ILE A 218 5.83 -6.37 15.33
N HIS A 219 6.78 -7.14 15.86
CA HIS A 219 6.54 -7.99 17.03
C HIS A 219 6.09 -7.18 18.25
N GLU A 220 6.79 -6.07 18.55
CA GLU A 220 6.43 -5.17 19.64
C GLU A 220 5.00 -4.65 19.47
N LYS A 221 4.61 -4.22 18.26
CA LYS A 221 3.24 -3.75 17.99
C LYS A 221 2.18 -4.84 18.12
N CYS A 222 2.43 -6.02 17.57
CA CYS A 222 1.52 -7.15 17.73
C CYS A 222 1.35 -7.54 19.21
N TYR A 223 2.45 -7.55 19.97
CA TYR A 223 2.44 -7.87 21.39
C TYR A 223 1.68 -6.82 22.21
N GLU A 224 1.88 -5.53 21.92
CA GLU A 224 1.11 -4.42 22.51
C GLU A 224 -0.39 -4.60 22.26
N ASP A 225 -0.82 -4.85 21.03
CA ASP A 225 -2.24 -5.02 20.68
C ASP A 225 -2.87 -6.22 21.39
N ILE A 226 -2.17 -7.36 21.46
CA ILE A 226 -2.63 -8.55 22.20
C ILE A 226 -2.68 -8.26 23.71
N SER A 227 -1.69 -7.55 24.26
CA SER A 227 -1.64 -7.24 25.69
C SER A 227 -2.74 -6.26 26.10
N HIS A 228 -3.01 -5.24 25.28
CA HIS A 228 -4.08 -4.26 25.51
C HIS A 228 -5.46 -4.91 25.48
N SER A 229 -5.70 -5.84 24.56
CA SER A 229 -6.98 -6.55 24.47
C SER A 229 -7.24 -7.50 25.64
N GLN A 230 -6.19 -7.99 26.29
CA GLN A 230 -6.25 -8.92 27.43
C GLN A 230 -6.34 -8.24 28.81
N LYS A 231 -5.64 -7.12 29.03
CA LYS A 231 -5.38 -6.61 30.41
C LYS A 231 -5.99 -5.27 30.77
N LEU A 232 -6.17 -4.35 29.81
CA LEU A 232 -6.33 -2.92 30.15
C LEU A 232 -7.70 -2.33 29.81
N TYR A 233 -8.42 -2.89 28.84
CA TYR A 233 -9.73 -2.37 28.43
C TYR A 233 -10.62 -3.49 27.90
N PRO A 234 -11.49 -4.10 28.73
CA PRO A 234 -12.46 -5.11 28.28
C PRO A 234 -13.35 -4.59 27.12
N HIS A 235 -13.60 -3.28 27.12
CA HIS A 235 -14.37 -2.54 26.11
C HIS A 235 -13.53 -2.04 24.91
N TYR A 236 -12.21 -2.27 24.88
CA TYR A 236 -11.41 -2.05 23.68
C TYR A 236 -11.71 -3.17 22.70
N ASN A 237 -12.65 -2.86 21.80
CA ASN A 237 -13.02 -3.73 20.69
C ASN A 237 -12.36 -3.15 19.44
N ASN A 238 -11.13 -3.57 19.18
CA ASN A 238 -10.49 -3.32 17.90
C ASN A 238 -10.94 -4.41 16.93
N GLU A 239 -12.05 -4.16 16.25
CA GLU A 239 -12.73 -5.14 15.38
C GLU A 239 -11.85 -5.57 14.18
N VAL A 240 -10.80 -4.79 13.86
CA VAL A 240 -9.75 -5.18 12.88
C VAL A 240 -8.92 -6.37 13.33
N LEU A 241 -8.66 -6.44 14.63
CA LEU A 241 -7.73 -7.41 15.19
C LEU A 241 -8.44 -8.56 15.86
N PHE A 242 -9.63 -8.29 16.40
CA PHE A 242 -10.38 -9.23 17.21
C PHE A 242 -11.83 -9.34 16.73
N LEU A 243 -12.30 -10.58 16.55
CA LEU A 243 -13.71 -10.91 16.41
C LEU A 243 -14.27 -11.28 17.77
N VAL A 244 -15.49 -10.85 18.07
CA VAL A 244 -16.22 -11.29 19.27
C VAL A 244 -17.40 -12.13 18.84
N ASP A 245 -17.37 -13.43 19.13
CA ASP A 245 -18.51 -14.33 18.95
C ASP A 245 -18.89 -14.94 20.30
N LYS A 246 -20.15 -14.74 20.71
CA LYS A 246 -20.71 -15.21 22.00
C LYS A 246 -19.85 -14.88 23.22
N GLY A 247 -19.20 -13.71 23.22
CA GLY A 247 -18.33 -13.26 24.31
C GLY A 247 -16.91 -13.83 24.30
N ILE A 248 -16.57 -14.67 23.31
CA ILE A 248 -15.21 -15.16 23.10
C ILE A 248 -14.52 -14.26 22.07
N LYS A 249 -13.33 -13.75 22.41
CA LYS A 249 -12.48 -12.96 21.51
C LYS A 249 -11.58 -13.89 20.69
N PHE A 250 -11.70 -13.82 19.36
CA PHE A 250 -10.85 -14.51 18.40
C PHE A 250 -9.95 -13.51 17.67
N LEU A 251 -8.77 -13.93 17.22
CA LEU A 251 -7.97 -13.09 16.32
C LEU A 251 -8.59 -13.08 14.93
N GLN A 252 -8.63 -11.91 14.30
CA GLN A 252 -8.94 -11.77 12.88
C GLN A 252 -7.88 -12.47 12.02
N GLU A 253 -8.30 -13.05 10.90
CA GLU A 253 -7.45 -13.93 10.08
C GLU A 253 -6.16 -13.25 9.62
N ASP A 254 -6.27 -12.04 9.07
CA ASP A 254 -5.11 -11.26 8.59
C ASP A 254 -4.10 -10.97 9.72
N PHE A 255 -4.59 -10.63 10.91
CA PHE A 255 -3.75 -10.36 12.07
C PHE A 255 -3.13 -11.64 12.65
N ALA A 256 -3.91 -12.72 12.76
CA ALA A 256 -3.41 -14.02 13.21
C ALA A 256 -2.30 -14.54 12.29
N ARG A 257 -2.48 -14.37 10.98
CA ARG A 257 -1.48 -14.76 9.98
C ARG A 257 -0.22 -13.90 10.08
N LEU A 258 -0.36 -12.58 10.21
CA LEU A 258 0.78 -11.69 10.46
C LEU A 258 1.55 -12.14 11.71
N PHE A 259 0.85 -12.29 12.84
CA PHE A 259 1.46 -12.67 14.10
C PHE A 259 2.19 -14.02 14.01
N ALA A 260 1.58 -15.02 13.38
CA ALA A 260 2.22 -16.32 13.17
C ALA A 260 3.52 -16.20 12.35
N GLU A 261 3.54 -15.38 11.29
CA GLU A 261 4.75 -15.17 10.49
C GLU A 261 5.83 -14.39 11.25
N VAL A 262 5.46 -13.40 12.05
CA VAL A 262 6.39 -12.68 12.93
C VAL A 262 7.08 -13.63 13.90
N ILE A 263 6.30 -14.50 14.56
CA ILE A 263 6.85 -15.48 15.50
C ILE A 263 7.78 -16.45 14.79
N LYS A 264 7.38 -17.04 13.65
CA LYS A 264 8.23 -17.98 12.90
C LYS A 264 9.59 -17.38 12.54
N GLN A 265 9.59 -16.15 12.03
CA GLN A 265 10.83 -15.48 11.61
C GLN A 265 11.65 -14.98 12.79
N GLY A 266 10.98 -14.63 13.88
CA GLY A 266 11.61 -14.06 15.07
C GLY A 266 12.12 -15.07 16.09
N VAL A 267 11.71 -16.35 16.06
CA VAL A 267 12.09 -17.35 17.08
C VAL A 267 13.62 -17.47 17.26
N ASN A 268 14.40 -17.34 16.18
CA ASN A 268 15.87 -17.35 16.27
C ASN A 268 16.45 -16.06 16.90
N HIS A 269 15.76 -14.92 16.75
CA HIS A 269 16.22 -13.60 17.21
C HIS A 269 15.73 -13.26 18.62
N PHE A 270 14.50 -13.64 18.97
CA PHE A 270 13.86 -13.37 20.25
C PHE A 270 14.39 -14.28 21.37
N GLN A 271 14.83 -15.50 21.07
CA GLN A 271 15.57 -16.32 22.03
C GLN A 271 16.86 -15.60 22.47
N PHE A 272 17.61 -15.00 21.54
CA PHE A 272 18.85 -14.28 21.86
C PHE A 272 18.61 -13.04 22.74
N CYS A 273 17.54 -12.28 22.49
CA CYS A 273 17.19 -11.09 23.28
C CYS A 273 16.69 -11.41 24.71
N LEU A 274 16.04 -12.57 24.92
CA LEU A 274 15.62 -13.01 26.25
C LEU A 274 16.80 -13.45 27.12
N TYR A 275 17.89 -13.92 26.51
CA TYR A 275 19.13 -14.26 27.23
C TYR A 275 20.02 -13.05 27.52
N THR A 276 19.97 -11.97 26.72
CA THR A 276 20.79 -10.77 26.97
C THR A 276 20.17 -9.74 27.90
N ARG A 277 18.85 -9.78 28.15
CA ARG A 277 18.19 -8.95 29.19
C ARG A 277 18.32 -9.51 30.63
N LYS A 278 19.01 -10.64 30.80
CA LYS A 278 19.45 -11.15 32.11
C LYS A 278 20.96 -10.92 32.31
N LYS A 279 21.39 -9.66 32.38
CA LYS A 279 22.62 -9.25 33.05
C LYS A 279 22.44 -7.87 33.66
#